data_AF-A0A100HNK7-F1
#
_entry.id   AF-A0A100HNK7-F1
#
_cell.length_a   1.000
_cell.length_b   1.000
_cell.length_c   1.000
_cell.angle_alpha   90.00
_cell.angle_beta   90.00
_cell.angle_gamma   90.00
#
_symmetry.space_group_name_H-M   'P 1'
#
loop_
_entity.id
_entity.type
_entity.pdbx_description
1 polymer ?
#
loop_
_entity_poly.entity_id
_entity_poly.type
_entity_poly.pdbx_seq_one_letter_code
_entity_poly.pdbx_strand_id
1 'polypeptide(L)'
;MTAQLAATLAGLFRASRSDGRQRSRVLSKGLEVRVGTADGDVIYLSRKDGQASQDEAAIVAQAAGWVLFDTELESWNGTRYLLIRPSGSLEEDIDDPPLVREDPPPSPAPATGRDAAPDEEAEKALDARIRAALLGDGPWQNPTFTPSMTSIRQGAIKDMKRQDLRDELAWIRRNWPDAAARAMGDVA
;
A
#
# COMPACT_ATOMS: atom_id res chain seq x y z
N MET A 1 19.92 -19.28 12.78
CA MET A 1 19.83 -17.86 13.20
C MET A 1 18.62 -17.17 12.57
N THR A 2 18.35 -17.40 11.28
CA THR A 2 17.20 -16.88 10.51
C THR A 2 15.82 -17.27 11.06
N ALA A 3 15.61 -18.49 11.55
CA ALA A 3 14.31 -18.92 12.08
C ALA A 3 13.85 -18.13 13.33
N GLN A 4 14.79 -17.76 14.21
CA GLN A 4 14.47 -16.97 15.41
C GLN A 4 14.21 -15.50 15.07
N LEU A 5 14.89 -14.98 14.06
CA LEU A 5 14.61 -13.66 13.50
C LEU A 5 13.22 -13.62 12.85
N ALA A 6 12.89 -14.61 12.02
CA ALA A 6 11.58 -14.73 11.39
C ALA A 6 10.44 -14.80 12.41
N ALA A 7 10.57 -15.64 13.45
CA ALA A 7 9.60 -15.71 14.54
C ALA A 7 9.45 -14.38 15.30
N THR A 8 10.56 -13.65 15.47
CA THR A 8 10.56 -12.33 16.10
C THR A 8 9.83 -11.30 15.25
N LEU A 9 10.13 -11.23 13.96
CA LEU A 9 9.48 -10.33 13.01
C LEU A 9 7.99 -10.63 12.91
N ALA A 10 7.61 -11.89 12.76
CA ALA A 10 6.20 -12.32 12.73
C ALA A 10 5.45 -11.87 14.00
N GLY A 11 6.08 -11.97 15.17
CA GLY A 11 5.53 -11.46 16.43
C GLY A 11 5.36 -9.93 16.44
N LEU A 12 6.35 -9.19 15.94
CA LEU A 12 6.30 -7.72 15.85
C LEU A 12 5.21 -7.25 14.87
N PHE A 13 5.11 -7.85 13.68
CA PHE A 13 4.06 -7.57 12.71
C PHE A 13 2.68 -7.87 13.30
N ARG A 14 2.49 -9.03 13.93
CA ARG A 14 1.22 -9.40 14.56
C ARG A 14 0.81 -8.39 15.64
N ALA A 15 1.74 -8.00 16.51
CA ALA A 15 1.49 -7.02 17.55
C ALA A 15 1.16 -5.64 16.97
N SER A 16 1.96 -5.17 15.99
CA SER A 16 1.76 -3.89 15.29
C SER A 16 0.40 -3.83 14.58
N ARG A 17 -0.03 -4.92 13.93
CA ARG A 17 -1.36 -4.99 13.29
C ARG A 17 -2.51 -4.99 14.31
N SER A 18 -2.28 -5.50 15.52
CA SER A 18 -3.32 -5.57 16.55
C SER A 18 -3.61 -4.22 17.22
N ASP A 19 -2.63 -3.33 17.31
CA ASP A 19 -2.75 -2.04 18.01
C ASP A 19 -2.43 -0.81 17.17
N GLY A 20 -2.00 -1.00 15.92
CA GLY A 20 -1.61 0.05 14.99
C GLY A 20 -0.32 0.77 15.37
N ARG A 21 0.42 0.31 16.39
CA ARG A 21 1.62 0.99 16.90
C ARG A 21 2.88 0.34 16.37
N GLN A 22 3.88 1.18 16.09
CA GLN A 22 5.21 0.68 15.75
C GLN A 22 5.81 -0.11 16.91
N ARG A 23 6.30 -1.31 16.64
CA ARG A 23 6.93 -2.19 17.64
C ARG A 23 8.41 -2.36 17.31
N SER A 24 9.28 -2.15 18.29
CA SER A 24 10.73 -2.34 18.12
C SER A 24 11.30 -3.43 19.00
N ARG A 25 12.40 -4.01 18.54
CA ARG A 25 13.22 -4.95 19.29
C ARG A 25 14.68 -4.81 18.89
N VAL A 26 15.55 -4.79 19.88
CA VAL A 26 16.99 -4.84 19.66
C VAL A 26 17.42 -6.29 19.47
N LEU A 27 18.09 -6.55 18.36
CA LEU A 27 18.70 -7.84 18.01
C LEU A 27 20.16 -7.91 18.49
N SER A 28 20.76 -9.08 18.31
CA SER A 28 22.20 -9.27 18.54
C SER A 28 23.04 -8.28 17.74
N LYS A 29 24.17 -7.84 18.30
CA LYS A 29 25.09 -6.83 17.70
C LYS A 29 24.52 -5.42 17.60
N GLY A 30 23.50 -5.09 18.40
CA GLY A 30 23.01 -3.72 18.55
C GLY A 30 22.19 -3.18 17.36
N LEU A 31 21.72 -4.07 16.48
CA LEU A 31 20.77 -3.73 15.42
C LEU A 31 19.38 -3.62 16.02
N GLU A 32 18.77 -2.44 16.00
CA GLU A 32 17.37 -2.25 16.35
C GLU A 32 16.50 -2.45 15.11
N VAL A 33 15.48 -3.28 15.26
CA VAL A 33 14.46 -3.51 14.24
C VAL A 33 13.16 -2.95 14.75
N ARG A 34 12.54 -2.08 13.97
CA ARG A 34 11.20 -1.55 14.25
C ARG A 34 10.28 -1.90 13.09
N VAL A 35 9.06 -2.28 13.40
CA VAL A 35 8.05 -2.66 12.41
C VAL A 35 6.90 -1.66 12.48
N GLY A 36 6.49 -1.17 11.32
CA GLY A 36 5.28 -0.36 11.14
C GLY A 36 4.33 -1.06 10.16
N THR A 37 3.03 -0.92 10.41
CA THR A 37 1.97 -1.52 9.57
C THR A 37 0.81 -0.56 9.31
N ALA A 38 0.96 0.71 9.66
CA ALA A 38 -0.10 1.71 9.54
C ALA A 38 -0.33 2.13 8.07
N ASP A 39 0.76 2.30 7.32
CA ASP A 39 0.77 2.76 5.92
C ASP A 39 1.30 1.67 4.97
N GLY A 40 1.10 0.40 5.35
CA GLY A 40 1.74 -0.76 4.74
C GLY A 40 2.85 -1.36 5.61
N ASP A 41 3.24 -2.59 5.28
CA ASP A 41 4.28 -3.29 6.02
C ASP A 41 5.65 -2.66 5.73
N VAL A 42 6.32 -2.18 6.79
CA VAL A 42 7.65 -1.56 6.69
C VAL A 42 8.50 -1.98 7.87
N ILE A 43 9.80 -2.18 7.61
CA ILE A 43 10.80 -2.45 8.63
C ILE A 43 11.82 -1.31 8.64
N TYR A 44 12.06 -0.73 9.81
CA TYR A 44 13.10 0.25 10.04
C TYR A 44 14.27 -0.42 10.74
N LEU A 45 15.46 -0.31 10.15
CA LEU A 45 16.71 -0.74 10.76
C LEU A 45 17.50 0.46 11.24
N SER A 46 17.93 0.44 12.49
CA SER A 46 18.87 1.43 13.04
C SER A 46 19.94 0.75 13.87
N ARG A 47 21.08 1.44 14.02
CA ARG A 47 22.16 1.01 14.90
C ARG A 47 22.64 2.21 15.71
N LYS A 48 23.03 1.94 16.97
CA LYS A 48 23.55 2.98 17.87
C LYS A 48 24.87 3.59 17.37
N ASP A 49 25.72 2.76 16.77
CA ASP A 49 27.09 3.12 16.36
C ASP A 49 27.23 3.39 14.84
N GLY A 50 26.12 3.56 14.12
CA GLY A 50 26.18 3.85 12.69
C GLY A 50 24.92 3.48 11.91
N GLN A 51 25.11 3.28 10.61
CA GLN A 51 24.05 2.92 9.66
C GLN A 51 23.95 1.38 9.56
N ALA A 52 22.71 0.87 9.46
CA ALA A 52 22.48 -0.53 9.12
C ALA A 52 22.94 -0.81 7.68
N SER A 53 23.52 -1.98 7.43
CA SER A 53 24.03 -2.32 6.09
C SER A 53 22.92 -2.87 5.17
N GLN A 54 23.18 -2.84 3.86
CA GLN A 54 22.33 -3.49 2.87
C GLN A 54 22.23 -5.01 3.09
N ASP A 55 23.32 -5.65 3.52
CA ASP A 55 23.30 -7.09 3.87
C ASP A 55 22.37 -7.38 5.05
N GLU A 56 22.36 -6.51 6.06
CA GLU A 56 21.44 -6.63 7.20
C GLU A 56 19.98 -6.45 6.75
N ALA A 57 19.73 -5.53 5.81
CA ALA A 57 18.41 -5.37 5.22
C ALA A 57 17.96 -6.62 4.46
N ALA A 58 18.81 -7.22 3.64
CA ALA A 58 18.49 -8.44 2.90
C ALA A 58 18.16 -9.61 3.85
N ILE A 59 18.92 -9.79 4.92
CA ILE A 59 18.66 -10.85 5.92
C ILE A 59 17.31 -10.63 6.61
N VAL A 60 16.99 -9.38 6.96
CA VAL A 60 15.74 -9.03 7.63
C VAL A 60 14.54 -9.16 6.69
N ALA A 61 14.67 -8.73 5.43
CA ALA A 61 13.63 -8.88 4.41
C ALA A 61 13.32 -10.36 4.13
N GLN A 62 14.35 -11.19 3.94
CA GLN A 62 14.17 -12.64 3.76
C GLN A 62 13.51 -13.28 4.99
N ALA A 63 13.89 -12.88 6.20
CA ALA A 63 13.28 -13.38 7.42
C ALA A 63 11.82 -12.92 7.61
N ALA A 64 11.44 -11.78 7.01
CA ALA A 64 10.06 -11.32 6.92
C ALA A 64 9.24 -12.04 5.83
N GLY A 65 9.90 -12.86 5.00
CA GLY A 65 9.27 -13.57 3.88
C GLY A 65 9.16 -12.73 2.61
N TRP A 66 9.90 -11.62 2.50
CA TRP A 66 9.90 -10.77 1.32
C TRP A 66 10.96 -11.22 0.33
N VAL A 67 10.52 -11.61 -0.86
CA VAL A 67 11.38 -12.04 -1.97
C VAL A 67 11.93 -10.83 -2.72
N LEU A 68 11.08 -9.81 -2.91
CA LEU A 68 11.43 -8.51 -3.46
C LEU A 68 11.22 -7.45 -2.38
N PHE A 69 12.20 -6.57 -2.23
CA PHE A 69 12.11 -5.46 -1.30
C PHE A 69 12.87 -4.25 -1.84
N ASP A 70 12.37 -3.07 -1.51
CA ASP A 70 13.06 -1.80 -1.71
C ASP A 70 13.70 -1.36 -0.39
N THR A 71 14.82 -0.66 -0.51
CA THR A 71 15.49 -0.03 0.63
C THR A 71 15.61 1.46 0.44
N GLU A 72 15.30 2.22 1.49
CA GLU A 72 15.41 3.68 1.50
C GLU A 72 16.17 4.14 2.74
N LEU A 73 17.02 5.17 2.59
CA LEU A 73 17.72 5.75 3.73
C LEU A 73 17.01 7.01 4.21
N GLU A 74 16.63 7.02 5.48
CA GLU A 74 16.09 8.21 6.12
C GLU A 74 16.89 8.57 7.39
N SER A 75 16.76 9.82 7.82
CA SER A 75 17.44 10.30 9.03
C SER A 75 16.48 11.15 9.85
N TRP A 76 16.17 10.69 11.07
CA TRP A 76 15.25 11.37 11.98
C TRP A 76 15.88 11.50 13.35
N ASN A 77 15.78 12.69 13.95
CA ASN A 77 16.29 12.98 15.30
C ASN A 77 17.75 12.54 15.50
N GLY A 78 18.60 12.73 14.48
CA GLY A 78 20.02 12.35 14.52
C GLY A 78 20.29 10.84 14.39
N THR A 79 19.26 10.02 14.24
CA THR A 79 19.39 8.57 13.99
C THR A 79 19.17 8.27 12.51
N ARG A 80 20.06 7.46 11.93
CA ARG A 80 19.93 6.98 10.54
C ARG A 80 19.14 5.68 10.53
N TYR A 81 18.10 5.64 9.71
CA TYR A 81 17.25 4.49 9.51
C TYR A 81 17.41 3.99 8.08
N LEU A 82 17.60 2.68 7.93
CA LEU A 82 17.45 1.99 6.67
C LEU A 82 16.06 1.34 6.66
N LEU A 83 15.18 1.88 5.82
CA LEU A 83 13.81 1.42 5.65
C LEU A 83 13.80 0.29 4.63
N ILE A 84 12.99 -0.72 4.90
CA ILE A 84 12.78 -1.88 4.04
C ILE A 84 11.29 -2.00 3.82
N ARG A 85 10.86 -2.02 2.57
CA ARG A 85 9.46 -2.24 2.19
C ARG A 85 9.39 -3.41 1.21
N PRO A 86 8.35 -4.26 1.27
CA PRO A 86 8.13 -5.23 0.21
C PRO A 86 7.86 -4.47 -1.08
N SER A 87 8.61 -4.79 -2.14
CA SER A 87 8.36 -4.23 -3.47
C SER A 87 7.37 -5.12 -4.21
N GLY A 88 6.54 -4.49 -5.05
CA GLY A 88 5.50 -5.16 -5.85
C GLY A 88 6.06 -6.36 -6.64
N SER A 89 5.21 -7.37 -6.81
CA SER A 89 5.56 -8.74 -7.19
C SER A 89 6.32 -8.90 -8.52
N LEU A 90 7.24 -9.88 -8.52
CA LEU A 90 7.65 -10.68 -9.70
C LEU A 90 6.43 -11.47 -10.22
N GLU A 91 5.39 -10.78 -10.67
CA GLU A 91 4.22 -11.37 -11.35
C GLU A 91 4.01 -10.79 -12.77
N GLU A 92 5.05 -10.20 -13.36
CA GLU A 92 5.09 -9.84 -14.78
C GLU A 92 6.35 -10.41 -15.47
N ASP A 93 6.51 -11.74 -15.47
CA ASP A 93 7.39 -12.44 -16.44
C ASP A 93 7.22 -13.97 -16.37
N ILE A 94 5.97 -14.44 -16.46
CA ILE A 94 5.71 -15.84 -16.84
C ILE A 94 5.27 -15.83 -18.29
N ASP A 95 6.24 -16.15 -19.17
CA ASP A 95 6.10 -16.69 -20.54
C ASP A 95 4.68 -16.65 -21.12
N ASP A 96 4.38 -15.61 -21.90
CA ASP A 96 3.37 -15.70 -22.96
C ASP A 96 4.08 -16.31 -24.19
N PRO A 97 3.84 -17.60 -24.55
CA PRO A 97 4.35 -18.10 -25.82
C PRO A 97 3.68 -17.31 -26.95
N PRO A 98 4.37 -17.02 -28.08
CA PRO A 98 3.87 -16.06 -29.06
C PRO A 98 2.56 -16.57 -29.66
N LEU A 99 1.44 -15.94 -29.28
CA LEU A 99 0.14 -16.17 -29.90
C LEU A 99 0.24 -15.77 -31.37
N VAL A 100 0.33 -16.78 -32.23
CA VAL A 100 0.17 -16.67 -33.68
C VAL A 100 -1.14 -15.94 -33.95
N ARG A 101 -1.05 -14.80 -34.65
CA ARG A 101 -2.22 -14.09 -35.17
C ARG A 101 -2.92 -14.98 -36.20
N GLU A 102 -4.04 -15.56 -35.83
CA GLU A 102 -5.06 -15.99 -36.79
C GLU A 102 -6.10 -14.86 -36.92
N ASP A 103 -6.30 -14.39 -38.14
CA ASP A 103 -7.29 -13.37 -38.52
C ASP A 103 -8.70 -13.72 -38.01
N PRO A 104 -9.50 -12.72 -37.58
CA PRO A 104 -10.85 -12.96 -37.10
C PRO A 104 -11.83 -13.22 -38.28
N PRO A 105 -12.71 -14.25 -38.22
CA PRO A 105 -13.90 -14.26 -39.07
C PRO A 105 -14.91 -13.20 -38.56
N PRO A 106 -15.77 -12.67 -39.45
CA PRO A 106 -16.45 -11.39 -39.23
C PRO A 106 -17.52 -11.49 -38.13
N SER A 107 -17.61 -10.42 -37.34
CA SER A 107 -18.73 -10.15 -36.43
C SER A 107 -20.08 -10.32 -37.11
N PRO A 108 -21.03 -11.01 -36.47
CA PRO A 108 -22.42 -10.62 -36.51
C PRO A 108 -22.73 -9.75 -35.27
N ALA A 109 -22.96 -8.46 -35.47
CA ALA A 109 -23.71 -7.66 -34.52
C ALA A 109 -25.23 -7.92 -34.69
N PRO A 110 -26.10 -7.42 -33.81
CA PRO A 110 -26.21 -7.68 -32.38
C PRO A 110 -27.57 -8.34 -32.08
N ALA A 111 -27.64 -9.27 -31.11
CA ALA A 111 -28.89 -9.83 -30.63
C ALA A 111 -29.01 -9.63 -29.11
N THR A 112 -29.65 -8.52 -28.77
CA THR A 112 -30.52 -8.28 -27.61
C THR A 112 -30.59 -9.37 -26.52
N GLY A 113 -30.16 -8.99 -25.31
CA GLY A 113 -30.92 -9.20 -24.08
C GLY A 113 -30.52 -10.40 -23.21
N ARG A 114 -29.62 -10.15 -22.24
CA ARG A 114 -29.82 -10.53 -20.82
C ARG A 114 -28.70 -9.96 -19.95
N ASP A 115 -29.10 -9.02 -19.10
CA ASP A 115 -28.51 -8.69 -17.79
C ASP A 115 -27.00 -8.43 -17.73
N ALA A 116 -26.57 -7.24 -18.18
CA ALA A 116 -25.54 -6.56 -17.42
C ALA A 116 -26.18 -6.23 -16.07
N ALA A 117 -25.81 -6.98 -15.02
CA ALA A 117 -26.44 -6.85 -13.71
C ALA A 117 -26.36 -5.37 -13.27
N PRO A 118 -27.49 -4.77 -12.85
CA PRO A 118 -27.54 -3.36 -12.43
C PRO A 118 -26.53 -3.01 -11.33
N ASP A 119 -25.99 -4.03 -10.65
CA ASP A 119 -25.02 -3.91 -9.58
C ASP A 119 -23.61 -3.54 -10.06
N GLU A 120 -23.12 -4.03 -11.20
CA GLU A 120 -21.72 -3.77 -11.60
C GLU A 120 -21.51 -2.31 -12.06
N GLU A 121 -22.48 -1.76 -12.79
CA GLU A 121 -22.47 -0.36 -13.22
C GLU A 121 -22.65 0.58 -12.02
N ALA A 122 -23.53 0.22 -11.07
CA ALA A 122 -23.69 0.95 -9.82
C ALA A 122 -22.41 0.92 -8.96
N GLU A 123 -21.72 -0.21 -8.89
CA GLU A 123 -20.45 -0.33 -8.18
C GLU A 123 -19.35 0.51 -8.83
N LYS A 124 -19.24 0.51 -10.16
CA LYS A 124 -18.26 1.37 -10.87
C LYS A 124 -18.56 2.85 -10.65
N ALA A 125 -19.84 3.23 -10.66
CA ALA A 125 -20.25 4.60 -10.36
C ALA A 125 -19.91 5.01 -8.93
N LEU A 126 -20.09 4.10 -7.96
CA LEU A 126 -19.69 4.33 -6.58
C LEU A 126 -18.16 4.49 -6.46
N ASP A 127 -17.38 3.59 -7.05
CA ASP A 127 -15.91 3.66 -7.02
C ASP A 127 -15.40 4.98 -7.64
N ALA A 128 -16.03 5.46 -8.71
CA ALA A 128 -15.73 6.75 -9.32
C ALA A 128 -16.06 7.94 -8.39
N ARG A 129 -17.21 7.89 -7.69
CA ARG A 129 -17.57 8.92 -6.69
C ARG A 129 -16.59 8.96 -5.53
N ILE A 130 -16.13 7.80 -5.06
CA ILE A 130 -15.14 7.72 -3.98
C ILE A 130 -13.80 8.32 -4.44
N ARG A 131 -13.32 7.97 -5.64
CA ARG A 131 -12.11 8.60 -6.20
C ARG A 131 -12.23 10.11 -6.29
N ALA A 132 -13.37 10.61 -6.79
CA ALA A 132 -13.63 12.04 -6.87
C ALA A 132 -13.59 12.71 -5.49
N ALA A 133 -14.19 12.10 -4.46
CA ALA A 133 -14.16 12.59 -3.10
C ALA A 133 -12.73 12.65 -2.54
N LEU A 134 -11.92 11.60 -2.72
CA LEU A 134 -10.54 11.53 -2.21
C LEU A 134 -9.57 12.49 -2.92
N LEU A 135 -9.84 12.78 -4.21
CA LEU A 135 -9.10 13.76 -5.01
C LEU A 135 -9.56 15.20 -4.74
N GLY A 136 -10.81 15.40 -4.32
CA GLY A 136 -11.38 16.69 -3.99
C GLY A 136 -10.81 17.29 -2.71
N ASP A 137 -11.09 18.58 -2.52
CA ASP A 137 -10.64 19.34 -1.34
C ASP A 137 -11.28 18.79 -0.08
N GLY A 138 -10.43 18.48 0.91
CA GLY A 138 -10.90 17.93 2.17
C GLY A 138 -9.79 17.83 3.22
N PRO A 139 -10.17 17.62 4.49
CA PRO A 139 -9.23 17.56 5.61
C PRO A 139 -8.29 16.33 5.57
N TRP A 140 -8.58 15.35 4.72
CA TRP A 140 -7.70 14.21 4.44
C TRP A 140 -6.52 14.58 3.53
N GLN A 141 -6.54 15.74 2.89
CA GLN A 141 -5.37 16.26 2.21
C GLN A 141 -4.43 16.87 3.25
N ASN A 142 -3.17 16.44 3.27
CA ASN A 142 -2.20 17.00 4.18
C ASN A 142 -1.75 18.39 3.68
N PRO A 143 -2.00 19.48 4.44
CA PRO A 143 -1.68 20.84 4.00
C PRO A 143 -0.18 21.11 3.91
N THR A 144 0.67 20.24 4.47
CA THR A 144 2.12 20.40 4.41
C THR A 144 2.76 19.70 3.21
N PHE A 145 1.97 19.06 2.33
CA PHE A 145 2.50 18.40 1.15
C PHE A 145 3.06 19.41 0.15
N THR A 146 4.24 19.10 -0.39
CA THR A 146 4.76 19.83 -1.54
C THR A 146 3.93 19.50 -2.78
N PRO A 147 4.00 20.32 -3.85
CA PRO A 147 3.27 20.04 -5.09
C PRO A 147 3.58 18.66 -5.69
N SER A 148 4.83 18.17 -5.57
CA SER A 148 5.21 16.84 -6.05
C SER A 148 4.57 15.72 -5.22
N MET A 149 4.53 15.86 -3.89
CA MET A 149 3.85 14.89 -3.00
C MET A 149 2.35 14.85 -3.27
N THR A 150 1.73 16.00 -3.51
CA THR A 150 0.32 16.08 -3.92
C THR A 150 0.07 15.33 -5.22
N SER A 151 0.93 15.52 -6.23
CA SER A 151 0.82 14.81 -7.51
C SER A 151 0.97 13.30 -7.35
N ILE A 152 1.92 12.84 -6.54
CA ILE A 152 2.12 11.41 -6.24
C ILE A 152 0.88 10.82 -5.55
N ARG A 153 0.33 11.49 -4.53
CA ARG A 153 -0.91 11.05 -3.86
C ARG A 153 -2.08 10.99 -4.84
N GLN A 154 -2.24 12.00 -5.70
CA GLN A 154 -3.31 12.02 -6.70
C GLN A 154 -3.15 10.90 -7.73
N GLY A 155 -1.92 10.57 -8.13
CA GLY A 155 -1.61 9.39 -8.95
C GLY A 155 -2.05 8.11 -8.25
N ALA A 156 -1.61 7.90 -7.01
CA ALA A 156 -1.96 6.72 -6.23
C ALA A 156 -3.49 6.52 -6.11
N ILE A 157 -4.26 7.59 -5.86
CA ILE A 157 -5.73 7.50 -5.75
C ILE A 157 -6.40 7.13 -7.07
N LYS A 158 -5.85 7.54 -8.22
CA LYS A 158 -6.38 7.17 -9.53
C LYS A 158 -6.22 5.66 -9.77
N ASP A 159 -5.09 5.11 -9.34
CA ASP A 159 -4.71 3.71 -9.56
C ASP A 159 -5.19 2.76 -8.46
N MET A 160 -5.82 3.28 -7.38
CA MET A 160 -6.36 2.48 -6.29
C MET A 160 -7.40 1.46 -6.78
N LYS A 161 -7.27 0.24 -6.25
CA LYS A 161 -8.24 -0.83 -6.47
C LYS A 161 -9.50 -0.56 -5.66
N ARG A 162 -10.60 -1.21 -6.05
CA ARG A 162 -11.92 -1.07 -5.40
C ARG A 162 -11.86 -1.23 -3.88
N GLN A 163 -11.15 -2.24 -3.39
CA GLN A 163 -11.06 -2.51 -1.96
C GLN A 163 -10.38 -1.35 -1.23
N ASP A 164 -9.24 -0.87 -1.76
CA ASP A 164 -8.49 0.23 -1.18
C ASP A 164 -9.32 1.52 -1.12
N LEU A 165 -10.10 1.81 -2.18
CA LEU A 165 -11.02 2.96 -2.18
C LEU A 165 -12.07 2.88 -1.07
N ARG A 166 -12.63 1.69 -0.83
CA ARG A 166 -13.64 1.50 0.21
C ARG A 166 -13.04 1.62 1.62
N ASP A 167 -11.81 1.14 1.80
CA ASP A 167 -11.08 1.26 3.07
C ASP A 167 -10.71 2.72 3.36
N GLU A 168 -10.25 3.46 2.35
CA GLU A 168 -10.02 4.91 2.43
C GLU A 168 -11.31 5.67 2.73
N LEU A 169 -12.42 5.33 2.07
CA LEU A 169 -13.73 5.92 2.37
C LEU A 169 -14.13 5.68 3.83
N ALA A 170 -13.94 4.46 4.33
CA ALA A 170 -14.25 4.11 5.72
C ALA A 170 -13.39 4.92 6.69
N TRP A 171 -12.11 5.11 6.37
CA TRP A 171 -11.20 5.92 7.16
C TRP A 171 -11.61 7.40 7.18
N ILE A 172 -11.90 8.03 6.03
CA ILE A 172 -12.34 9.43 6.02
C ILE A 172 -13.68 9.63 6.73
N ARG A 173 -14.63 8.68 6.61
CA ARG A 173 -15.92 8.73 7.32
C ARG A 173 -15.75 8.64 8.84
N ARG A 174 -14.76 7.85 9.31
CA ARG A 174 -14.45 7.73 10.74
C ARG A 174 -13.83 8.99 11.32
N ASN A 175 -12.92 9.63 10.59
CA ASN A 175 -12.12 10.75 11.11
C ASN A 175 -12.77 12.12 10.85
N TRP A 176 -13.49 12.27 9.73
CA TRP A 176 -14.17 13.51 9.34
C TRP A 176 -15.57 13.24 8.75
N PRO A 177 -16.52 12.77 9.57
CA PRO A 177 -17.83 12.32 9.10
C PRO A 177 -18.56 13.39 8.26
N ASP A 178 -18.60 14.64 8.72
CA ASP A 178 -19.30 15.72 8.03
C ASP A 178 -18.63 16.16 6.72
N ALA A 179 -17.30 16.09 6.65
CA ALA A 179 -16.56 16.41 5.43
C ALA A 179 -16.69 15.28 4.41
N ALA A 180 -16.63 14.03 4.86
CA ALA A 180 -16.83 12.86 4.02
C ALA A 180 -18.26 12.80 3.44
N ALA A 181 -19.29 13.09 4.25
CA ALA A 181 -20.68 13.17 3.79
C ALA A 181 -20.85 14.23 2.70
N ARG A 182 -20.30 15.42 2.90
CA ARG A 182 -20.32 16.50 1.88
C ARG A 182 -19.61 16.09 0.60
N ALA A 183 -18.42 15.50 0.69
CA ALA A 183 -17.66 15.10 -0.49
C ALA A 183 -18.28 13.94 -1.27
N MET A 184 -18.99 13.04 -0.59
CA MET A 184 -19.75 11.97 -1.26
C MET A 184 -21.07 12.46 -1.88
N GLY A 185 -21.50 13.69 -1.58
CA GLY A 185 -22.83 14.19 -1.97
C GLY A 185 -23.96 13.52 -1.19
N ASP A 186 -23.68 13.04 0.03
CA ASP A 186 -24.64 12.37 0.92
C ASP A 186 -25.46 13.39 1.75
N VAL A 187 -25.37 14.69 1.44
CA VAL A 187 -26.01 15.78 2.19
C VAL A 187 -27.28 16.22 1.50
N ALA A 188 -28.39 16.10 2.24
CA ALA A 188 -29.72 16.66 1.98
C ALA A 188 -29.76 18.19 2.09
#